data_AF-A0A7G1KFA3-F1
#
_entry.id   AF-A0A7G1KFA3-F1
#
_cell.length_a   1.000
_cell.length_b   1.000
_cell.length_c   1.000
_cell.angle_alpha   90.00
_cell.angle_beta   90.00
_cell.angle_gamma   90.00
#
_symmetry.space_group_name_H-M   'P 1'
#
loop_
_entity.id
_entity.type
_entity.pdbx_description
1 polymer ?
#
loop_
_entity_poly.entity_id
_entity_poly.type
_entity_poly.pdbx_seq_one_letter_code
_entity_poly.pdbx_strand_id
1 'polypeptide(L)'
;MAREDRGGGRVDPAGICGLAEVESAHRLMRRHRGCRVEHCEWKRVAYLTLVLHGRIAPQELGPRERAYQRGIPFPEIEFTTDPPTLQQVLDGLTRLAMPTLYPTDEREGDPR
;
A
#
# COMPACT_ATOMS: atom_id res chain seq x y z
N MET A 1 56.65 4.83 3.10
CA MET A 1 55.84 5.95 3.61
C MET A 1 55.28 6.72 2.43
N ALA A 2 54.07 7.27 2.61
CA ALA A 2 53.27 8.10 1.70
C ALA A 2 52.45 7.32 0.65
N ARG A 3 51.14 7.54 0.50
CA ARG A 3 50.15 8.40 1.20
C ARG A 3 48.79 7.76 0.90
N GLU A 4 47.96 7.58 1.91
CA GLU A 4 46.57 7.14 1.73
C GLU A 4 45.80 8.25 1.01
N ASP A 5 45.35 7.94 -0.20
CA ASP A 5 44.45 8.80 -0.97
C ASP A 5 43.04 8.64 -0.39
N ARG A 6 42.73 9.41 0.66
CA ARG A 6 41.36 9.56 1.17
C ARG A 6 40.58 10.45 0.21
N GLY A 7 40.19 9.87 -0.92
CA GLY A 7 39.23 10.46 -1.85
C GLY A 7 37.89 10.68 -1.15
N GLY A 8 37.63 11.93 -0.77
CA GLY A 8 36.33 12.40 -0.32
C GLY A 8 35.33 12.32 -1.46
N GLY A 9 34.72 11.14 -1.65
CA GLY A 9 33.66 10.93 -2.62
C GLY A 9 32.46 11.82 -2.32
N ARG A 10 32.01 12.58 -3.31
CA ARG A 10 30.80 13.39 -3.24
C ARG A 10 29.62 12.44 -2.98
N VAL A 11 29.03 12.52 -1.79
CA VAL A 11 27.92 11.64 -1.42
C VAL A 11 26.67 12.15 -2.15
N ASP A 12 26.00 11.28 -2.89
CA ASP A 12 24.74 11.61 -3.54
C ASP A 12 23.67 11.83 -2.47
N PRO A 13 23.11 13.06 -2.33
CA PRO A 13 22.09 13.33 -1.33
C PRO A 13 20.86 12.43 -1.48
N ALA A 14 20.52 12.00 -2.71
CA ALA A 14 19.40 11.07 -2.92
C ALA A 14 19.68 9.70 -2.28
N GLY A 15 20.91 9.20 -2.41
CA GLY A 15 21.34 7.96 -1.77
C GLY A 15 21.29 8.05 -0.23
N ILE A 16 21.72 9.17 0.35
CA ILE A 16 21.69 9.36 1.82
C ILE A 16 20.24 9.42 2.33
N CYS A 17 19.38 10.19 1.67
CA CYS A 17 17.97 10.29 2.03
C CYS A 17 17.29 8.91 1.97
N GLY A 18 17.54 8.13 0.91
CA GLY A 18 17.01 6.77 0.78
C GLY A 18 17.46 5.85 1.93
N LEU A 19 18.73 5.92 2.34
CA LEU A 19 19.22 5.15 3.49
C LEU A 19 18.56 5.59 4.81
N ALA A 20 18.40 6.90 5.04
CA ALA A 20 17.75 7.44 6.23
C ALA A 20 16.26 7.08 6.29
N GLU A 21 15.57 7.06 5.14
CA GLU A 21 14.18 6.61 5.02
C GLU A 21 14.03 5.13 5.37
N VAL A 22 14.89 4.27 4.81
CA VAL A 22 14.90 2.83 5.10
C VAL A 22 15.16 2.58 6.59
N GLU A 23 16.14 3.27 7.19
CA GLU A 23 16.43 3.12 8.62
C GLU A 23 15.25 3.57 9.49
N SER A 24 14.64 4.70 9.16
CA SER A 24 13.48 5.24 9.87
C SER A 24 12.27 4.31 9.76
N ALA A 25 12.03 3.75 8.57
CA ALA A 25 10.97 2.77 8.35
C ALA A 25 11.20 1.50 9.19
N HIS A 26 12.43 0.99 9.25
CA HIS A 26 12.75 -0.14 10.12
C HIS A 26 12.54 0.18 11.62
N ARG A 27 12.88 1.40 12.06
CA ARG A 27 12.60 1.83 13.45
C ARG A 27 11.10 1.88 13.73
N LEU A 28 10.29 2.42 12.81
CA LEU A 28 8.83 2.44 12.94
C LEU A 28 8.25 1.02 12.99
N MET A 29 8.71 0.11 12.13
CA MET A 29 8.27 -1.30 12.16
C MET A 29 8.56 -1.98 13.50
N ARG A 30 9.72 -1.71 14.12
CA ARG A 30 10.07 -2.21 15.45
C ARG A 30 9.20 -1.59 16.54
N ARG A 31 8.99 -0.27 16.50
CA ARG A 31 8.16 0.44 17.48
C ARG A 31 6.70 -0.01 17.44
N HIS A 32 6.17 -0.27 16.25
CA HIS A 32 4.79 -0.71 16.02
C HIS A 32 4.68 -2.22 15.77
N ARG A 33 5.52 -3.02 16.43
CA ARG A 33 5.56 -4.49 16.23
C ARG A 33 4.21 -5.16 16.47
N GLY A 34 3.49 -4.75 17.52
CA GLY A 34 2.17 -5.29 17.88
C GLY A 34 0.99 -4.77 17.05
N CYS A 35 1.17 -3.70 16.28
CA CYS A 35 0.11 -3.15 15.45
C CYS A 35 -0.14 -4.01 14.20
N ARG A 36 -1.38 -4.07 13.72
CA ARG A 36 -1.70 -4.61 12.38
C ARG A 36 -1.44 -3.53 11.33
N VAL A 37 -0.92 -3.94 10.15
CA VAL A 37 -0.57 -2.99 9.07
C VAL A 37 -1.81 -2.26 8.56
N GLU A 38 -2.95 -2.94 8.55
CA GLU A 38 -4.24 -2.44 8.05
C GLU A 38 -4.87 -1.40 8.98
N HIS A 39 -4.44 -1.34 10.25
CA HIS A 39 -5.06 -0.50 11.30
C HIS A 39 -4.09 0.53 11.90
N CYS A 40 -2.86 0.62 11.41
CA CYS A 40 -1.84 1.52 11.95
C CYS A 40 -1.13 2.25 10.83
N GLU A 41 -1.45 3.54 10.69
CA GLU A 41 -0.90 4.39 9.64
C GLU A 41 0.64 4.45 9.69
N TRP A 42 1.23 4.53 10.89
CA TRP A 42 2.69 4.51 11.04
C TRP A 42 3.33 3.23 10.51
N LYS A 43 2.71 2.08 10.79
CA LYS A 43 3.21 0.78 10.31
C LYS A 43 2.98 0.62 8.81
N ARG A 44 1.85 1.13 8.31
CA ARG A 44 1.51 1.14 6.89
C ARG A 44 2.50 1.96 6.07
N VAL A 45 2.77 3.19 6.49
CA VAL A 45 3.76 4.07 5.82
C VAL A 45 5.14 3.41 5.83
N ALA A 46 5.60 2.92 6.99
CA ALA A 46 6.89 2.24 7.07
C ALA A 46 6.98 0.99 6.18
N TYR A 47 5.92 0.19 6.13
CA TYR A 47 5.83 -0.95 5.23
C TYR A 47 5.93 -0.53 3.75
N LEU A 48 5.16 0.47 3.32
CA LEU A 48 5.18 0.96 1.94
C LEU A 48 6.56 1.54 1.56
N THR A 49 7.22 2.28 2.46
CA THR A 49 8.58 2.77 2.25
C THR A 49 9.56 1.60 2.04
N LEU A 50 9.47 0.54 2.84
CA LEU A 50 10.35 -0.62 2.68
C LEU A 50 10.07 -1.40 1.40
N VAL A 51 8.81 -1.44 0.94
CA VAL A 51 8.44 -2.00 -0.36
C VAL A 51 9.04 -1.17 -1.50
N LEU A 52 8.88 0.16 -1.44
CA LEU A 52 9.41 1.08 -2.45
C LEU A 52 10.93 0.95 -2.63
N HIS A 53 11.65 0.78 -1.52
CA HIS A 53 13.11 0.56 -1.50
C HIS A 53 13.52 -0.90 -1.72
N GLY A 54 12.59 -1.80 -2.06
CA GLY A 54 12.87 -3.21 -2.36
C GLY A 54 13.36 -4.04 -1.17
N ARG A 55 13.13 -3.58 0.06
CA ARG A 55 13.53 -4.27 1.30
C ARG A 55 12.50 -5.28 1.79
N ILE A 56 11.25 -5.11 1.41
CA ILE A 56 10.17 -6.04 1.68
C ILE A 56 9.45 -6.32 0.36
N ALA A 57 9.28 -7.60 0.04
CA ALA A 57 8.38 -8.01 -1.04
C ALA A 57 6.93 -8.00 -0.52
N PRO A 58 5.98 -7.36 -1.21
CA PRO A 58 4.57 -7.49 -0.87
C PRO A 58 4.12 -8.94 -0.88
N GLN A 59 3.18 -9.28 -0.01
CA GLN A 59 2.60 -10.61 -0.08
C GLN A 59 1.73 -10.75 -1.33
N GLU A 60 2.05 -11.72 -2.17
CA GLU A 60 1.28 -12.05 -3.38
C GLU A 60 0.01 -12.87 -3.07
N LEU A 61 0.08 -13.73 -2.05
CA LEU A 61 -1.03 -14.58 -1.64
C LEU A 61 -1.93 -13.91 -0.59
N GLY A 62 -3.24 -13.98 -0.82
CA GLY A 62 -4.24 -13.49 0.14
C GLY A 62 -4.20 -14.22 1.49
N PRO A 63 -4.75 -13.62 2.57
CA PRO A 63 -4.74 -14.20 3.91
C PRO A 63 -5.35 -15.62 3.99
N ARG A 64 -6.46 -15.86 3.26
CA ARG A 64 -7.15 -17.16 3.20
C ARG A 64 -6.30 -18.22 2.51
N GLU A 65 -5.72 -17.88 1.36
CA GLU A 65 -4.85 -18.77 0.58
C GLU A 65 -3.64 -19.21 1.40
N ARG A 66 -2.96 -18.27 2.08
CA ARG A 66 -1.84 -18.61 2.97
C ARG A 66 -2.23 -19.51 4.13
N ALA A 67 -3.42 -19.31 4.70
CA ALA A 67 -3.90 -20.14 5.80
C ALA A 67 -4.15 -21.57 5.32
N TYR A 68 -4.81 -21.73 4.17
CA TYR A 68 -5.03 -23.01 3.50
C TYR A 68 -3.71 -23.75 3.23
N GLN A 69 -2.74 -23.09 2.60
CA GLN A 69 -1.42 -23.68 2.30
C GLN A 69 -0.64 -24.09 3.55
N ARG A 70 -0.91 -23.46 4.70
CA ARG A 70 -0.27 -23.76 5.99
C ARG A 70 -1.07 -24.73 6.85
N GLY A 71 -2.22 -25.22 6.37
CA GLY A 71 -3.13 -26.06 7.17
C GLY A 71 -3.69 -25.34 8.40
N ILE A 72 -3.73 -24.00 8.38
CA ILE A 72 -4.25 -23.18 9.48
C ILE A 72 -5.73 -22.89 9.19
N PRO A 73 -6.65 -23.15 10.14
CA PRO A 73 -8.05 -22.80 9.96
C PRO A 73 -8.18 -21.27 9.82
N PHE A 74 -8.87 -20.83 8.76
CA PHE A 74 -9.15 -19.42 8.55
C PHE A 74 -10.46 -19.06 9.28
N PRO A 75 -10.51 -17.98 10.07
CA PRO A 75 -11.70 -17.64 10.84
C PRO A 75 -12.90 -17.41 9.91
N GLU A 76 -14.01 -18.07 10.22
CA GLU A 76 -15.30 -17.77 9.63
C GLU A 76 -15.81 -16.46 10.22
N ILE A 77 -16.03 -15.47 9.35
CA ILE A 77 -16.66 -14.22 9.77
C ILE A 77 -18.15 -14.52 9.82
N GLU A 78 -18.71 -14.62 11.02
CA GLU A 78 -20.15 -14.66 11.20
C GLU A 78 -20.72 -13.30 10.74
N PHE A 79 -21.29 -13.27 9.55
CA PHE A 79 -22.05 -12.11 9.10
C PHE A 79 -23.34 -12.05 9.93
N THR A 80 -23.46 -11.05 10.80
CA THR A 80 -24.61 -10.87 11.71
C THR A 80 -25.90 -10.45 11.00
N THR A 81 -25.82 -10.18 9.70
CA THR A 81 -26.94 -9.84 8.82
C THR A 81 -26.97 -10.83 7.68
N ASP A 82 -28.17 -11.23 7.27
CA ASP A 82 -28.37 -12.01 6.05
C ASP A 82 -27.59 -11.36 4.90
N PRO A 83 -26.58 -12.05 4.35
CA PRO A 83 -25.76 -11.45 3.31
C PRO A 83 -26.65 -11.16 2.11
N PRO A 84 -26.48 -10.00 1.44
CA PRO A 84 -27.21 -9.72 0.22
C PRO A 84 -26.96 -10.85 -0.79
N THR A 85 -27.99 -11.21 -1.54
CA THR A 85 -27.82 -12.18 -2.61
C THR A 85 -26.81 -11.66 -3.62
N LEU A 86 -26.12 -12.56 -4.33
CA LEU A 86 -25.20 -12.16 -5.41
C LEU A 86 -25.87 -11.18 -6.38
N GLN A 87 -27.13 -11.41 -6.71
CA GLN A 87 -27.90 -10.53 -7.58
C GLN A 87 -28.03 -9.11 -7.02
N GLN A 88 -28.35 -8.96 -5.74
CA GLN A 88 -28.46 -7.65 -5.09
C GLN A 88 -27.14 -6.87 -5.12
N VAL A 89 -26.01 -7.58 -4.96
CA VAL A 89 -24.67 -6.97 -5.07
C VAL A 89 -24.40 -6.52 -6.50
N LEU A 90 -24.65 -7.38 -7.49
CA LEU A 90 -24.45 -7.06 -8.91
C LEU A 90 -25.31 -5.87 -9.35
N ASP A 91 -26.57 -5.81 -8.91
CA ASP A 91 -27.49 -4.70 -9.20
C ASP A 91 -27.02 -3.40 -8.53
N GLY A 92 -26.43 -3.48 -7.33
CA GLY A 92 -25.82 -2.34 -6.65
C GLY A 92 -24.60 -1.79 -7.40
N LEU A 93 -23.67 -2.67 -7.79
CA LEU A 93 -22.47 -2.29 -8.55
C LEU A 93 -22.82 -1.70 -9.91
N THR A 94 -23.80 -2.27 -10.60
CA THR A 94 -24.30 -1.77 -11.89
C THR A 94 -24.83 -0.35 -11.77
N ARG A 95 -25.58 -0.05 -10.70
CA ARG A 95 -26.07 1.32 -10.42
C ARG A 95 -24.94 2.31 -10.15
N LEU A 96 -23.90 1.90 -9.42
CA LEU A 96 -22.73 2.74 -9.14
C LEU A 96 -21.85 2.98 -10.37
N ALA A 97 -21.80 2.01 -11.29
CA ALA A 97 -21.01 2.08 -12.51
C ALA A 97 -21.69 2.87 -13.63
N MET A 98 -22.99 3.16 -13.52
CA MET A 98 -23.68 3.99 -14.50
C MET A 98 -23.18 5.43 -14.40
N PRO A 99 -22.61 6.00 -15.47
CA PRO A 99 -22.14 7.38 -15.46
C PRO A 99 -23.31 8.30 -15.13
N THR A 100 -23.08 9.26 -14.24
CA THR A 100 -24.03 10.33 -13.94
C THR A 100 -24.22 11.16 -15.21
N LEU A 101 -25.19 10.78 -16.03
CA LEU A 101 -25.52 11.44 -17.28
C LEU A 101 -26.18 12.80 -17.01
N TYR A 102 -25.42 13.87 -16.73
CA TYR A 102 -25.81 15.27 -17.05
C TYR A 102 -24.57 16.18 -17.15
N PRO A 103 -24.70 17.36 -17.78
CA PRO A 103 -24.43 17.63 -19.18
C PRO A 103 -23.08 18.33 -19.35
N THR A 104 -22.40 18.09 -20.47
CA THR A 104 -21.29 18.95 -20.88
C THR A 104 -21.84 20.33 -21.20
N ASP A 105 -21.54 21.31 -20.33
CA ASP A 105 -21.67 22.72 -20.65
C ASP A 105 -20.67 23.00 -21.77
N GLU A 106 -21.14 22.97 -23.02
CA GLU A 106 -20.39 23.42 -24.19
C GLU A 106 -20.22 24.93 -24.08
N ARG A 107 -19.20 25.38 -23.35
CA ARG A 107 -18.62 26.71 -23.56
C ARG A 107 -17.70 26.65 -24.78
N GLU A 108 -18.36 26.47 -25.92
CA GLU A 108 -17.83 26.62 -27.27
C GLU A 108 -17.53 28.12 -27.53
N GLY A 109 -16.31 28.42 -27.95
CA GLY A 109 -16.00 29.59 -28.79
C GLY A 109 -15.53 30.87 -28.11
N ASP A 110 -14.22 31.00 -27.91
CA ASP A 110 -13.52 32.30 -28.06
C ASP A 110 -12.53 32.18 -29.24
N PRO A 111 -12.86 32.70 -30.44
CA PRO A 111 -11.88 32.87 -31.50
C PRO A 111 -11.26 34.27 -31.45
N ARG A 112 -9.93 34.29 -31.43
CA ARG A 112 -9.10 35.48 -31.67
C ARG A 112 -9.27 36.03 -33.08
#